data_AF-A0A971LFG7-F1
#
_entry.id   AF-A0A971LFG7-F1
#
_cell.length_a   1.000
_cell.length_b   1.000
_cell.length_c   1.000
_cell.angle_alpha   90.00
_cell.angle_beta   90.00
_cell.angle_gamma   90.00
#
_symmetry.space_group_name_H-M   'P 1'
#
loop_
_entity.id
_entity.type
_entity.pdbx_description
1 polymer ?
#
loop_
_entity_poly.entity_id
_entity_poly.type
_entity_poly.pdbx_seq_one_letter_code
_entity_poly.pdbx_strand_id
1 'polypeptide(L)' 'FMDQFDKHHIRIECLRFHEYGVSKWAAIGQTYKLDDSARIKTEQLTNWQDTLRDVGWQIVAT' A
#
# COMPACT_ATOMS: atom_id res chain seq x y z
N PHE A 1 -21.88 -4.12 10.08
CA PHE A 1 -20.42 -4.21 10.26
C PHE A 1 -19.66 -3.00 9.70
N MET A 2 -20.23 -2.18 8.79
CA MET A 2 -19.56 -1.00 8.23
C MET A 2 -19.90 0.35 8.90
N ASP A 3 -20.81 0.39 9.89
CA ASP A 3 -21.18 1.63 10.60
C ASP A 3 -20.19 2.05 11.72
N GLN A 4 -19.06 1.35 11.89
CA GLN A 4 -18.17 1.55 13.05
C GLN A 4 -17.00 2.51 12.83
N PHE A 5 -16.78 2.98 11.61
CA PHE A 5 -15.60 3.81 11.31
C PHE A 5 -16.01 5.15 10.75
N ASP A 6 -15.93 6.18 11.59
CA ASP A 6 -15.97 7.56 11.14
C ASP A 6 -14.69 7.85 10.34
N LYS A 7 -14.84 7.98 9.02
CA LYS A 7 -13.75 8.25 8.08
C LYS A 7 -12.99 9.53 8.41
N HIS A 8 -13.59 10.48 9.12
CA HIS A 8 -12.95 11.74 9.49
C HIS A 8 -11.83 11.57 10.53
N HIS A 9 -11.81 10.46 11.26
CA HIS A 9 -10.79 10.15 12.26
C HIS A 9 -9.72 9.17 11.75
N ILE A 10 -9.82 8.72 10.50
CA ILE A 10 -8.92 7.72 9.92
C ILE A 10 -8.13 8.36 8.79
N ARG A 11 -6.80 8.27 8.91
CA ARG A 11 -5.87 8.70 7.88
C ARG A 11 -5.22 7.47 7.25
N ILE A 12 -5.24 7.41 5.92
CA ILE A 12 -4.66 6.31 5.15
C ILE A 12 -3.37 6.80 4.50
N GLU A 13 -2.29 6.06 4.70
CA GLU A 13 -1.03 6.27 4.00
C GLU A 13 -0.83 5.13 2.99
N CYS A 14 -0.71 5.48 1.72
CA CYS A 14 -0.54 4.49 0.66
C CYS A 14 0.95 4.34 0.31
N LEU A 15 1.57 3.26 0.77
CA LEU A 15 2.98 2.97 0.50
C LEU A 15 3.14 2.19 -0.81
N ARG A 16 4.13 2.60 -1.62
CA ARG A 16 4.55 1.80 -2.77
C ARG A 16 5.41 0.64 -2.29
N PHE A 17 5.18 -0.54 -2.86
CA PHE A 17 6.08 -1.67 -2.67
C PHE A 17 7.52 -1.30 -3.05
N HIS A 18 8.45 -1.63 -2.16
CA HIS A 18 9.88 -1.49 -2.38
C HIS A 18 10.53 -2.83 -2.06
N GLU A 19 11.25 -3.39 -3.03
CA GLU A 19 11.96 -4.65 -2.85
C GLU A 19 13.14 -4.43 -1.91
N TYR A 20 12.95 -4.79 -0.64
CA TYR A 20 13.95 -4.66 0.39
C TYR A 20 14.04 -5.94 1.22
N GLY A 21 15.26 -6.28 1.64
CA GLY A 21 15.49 -7.42 2.53
C GLY A 21 15.34 -8.79 1.88
N VAL A 22 15.34 -8.91 0.55
CA VAL A 22 15.34 -10.21 -0.18
C VAL A 22 16.46 -11.13 0.32
N SER A 23 17.65 -10.57 0.60
CA SER A 23 18.76 -11.31 1.18
C SER A 23 18.47 -11.92 2.56
N LYS A 24 17.56 -11.32 3.35
CA LYS A 24 17.16 -11.85 4.67
C LYS A 24 16.31 -13.11 4.52
N TRP A 25 15.52 -13.22 3.46
CA TRP A 25 14.77 -14.44 3.14
C TRP A 25 15.71 -15.57 2.75
N ALA A 26 16.68 -15.25 1.87
CA ALA A 26 17.73 -16.20 1.50
C ALA A 26 18.54 -16.68 2.71
N ALA A 27 18.84 -15.79 3.66
CA ALA A 27 19.61 -16.11 4.86
C ALA A 27 18.94 -17.14 5.78
N ILE A 28 17.61 -17.25 5.75
CA ILE A 28 16.84 -18.24 6.52
C ILE A 28 16.36 -19.42 5.66
N GLY A 29 16.92 -19.58 4.45
CA GLY A 29 16.57 -20.66 3.53
C GLY A 29 15.15 -20.57 2.97
N GLN A 30 14.55 -19.37 2.95
CA GLN A 30 13.20 -19.16 2.44
C GLN A 30 13.21 -18.44 1.08
N THR A 31 12.22 -18.77 0.26
CA THR A 31 11.98 -18.12 -1.03
C THR A 31 11.20 -16.82 -0.83
N TYR A 32 11.72 -15.73 -1.40
CA TYR A 32 10.98 -14.48 -1.52
C TYR A 32 9.84 -14.66 -2.54
N LYS A 33 8.59 -14.47 -2.12
CA LYS A 33 7.40 -14.82 -2.92
C LYS A 33 6.84 -13.69 -3.77
N LEU A 34 7.31 -12.46 -3.59
CA LEU A 34 6.83 -11.33 -4.38
C LEU A 34 7.58 -11.28 -5.71
N ASP A 35 6.84 -10.99 -6.78
CA ASP A 35 7.31 -10.95 -8.16
C ASP A 35 7.11 -9.56 -8.79
N ASP A 36 7.29 -9.47 -10.11
CA ASP A 36 7.12 -8.24 -10.87
C ASP A 36 5.73 -7.61 -10.76
N SER A 37 4.70 -8.38 -10.43
CA SER A 37 3.35 -7.85 -10.24
C SER A 37 3.23 -6.95 -9.00
N ALA A 38 4.11 -7.10 -8.02
CA ALA A 38 4.16 -6.24 -6.83
C ALA A 38 4.68 -4.84 -7.14
N ARG A 39 5.38 -4.66 -8.27
CA ARG A 39 6.00 -3.38 -8.66
C ARG A 39 4.99 -2.50 -9.39
N ILE A 40 4.20 -1.75 -8.63
CA ILE A 40 3.26 -0.77 -9.18
C ILE A 40 3.96 0.53 -9.63
N LYS A 41 3.46 1.15 -10.70
CA LYS A 41 3.89 2.47 -11.14
C LYS A 41 3.35 3.56 -10.20
N THR A 42 4.03 4.70 -10.16
CA THR A 42 3.58 5.88 -9.39
C THR A 42 2.17 6.30 -9.80
N GLU A 43 1.85 6.29 -11.09
CA GLU A 43 0.52 6.61 -11.61
C GLU A 43 -0.59 5.70 -11.04
N GLN A 44 -0.31 4.41 -10.88
CA GLN A 44 -1.28 3.46 -10.32
C GLN A 44 -1.53 3.76 -8.84
N LEU A 45 -0.49 4.14 -8.10
CA LEU A 45 -0.62 4.57 -6.70
C LEU A 45 -1.44 5.86 -6.60
N THR A 46 -1.14 6.86 -7.44
CA THR A 46 -1.89 8.12 -7.48
C THR A 46 -3.36 7.88 -7.80
N ASN A 47 -3.67 7.10 -8.83
CA ASN A 47 -5.05 6.76 -9.20
C ASN A 47 -5.80 6.08 -8.04
N TRP A 48 -5.13 5.21 -7.28
CA TRP A 48 -5.73 4.57 -6.12
C TRP A 48 -5.96 5.54 -4.96
N GLN A 49 -5.01 6.43 -4.68
CA GLN A 49 -5.18 7.50 -3.70
C GLN A 49 -6.36 8.41 -4.05
N ASP A 50 -6.52 8.76 -5.33
CA ASP A 50 -7.64 9.58 -5.80
C ASP A 50 -8.97 8.86 -5.62
N THR A 51 -9.03 7.56 -5.98
CA THR A 51 -10.23 6.73 -5.73
C THR A 51 -10.63 6.71 -4.25
N LEU A 52 -9.65 6.67 -3.34
CA LEU A 52 -9.91 6.72 -1.89
C LEU A 52 -10.39 8.11 -1.43
N ARG A 53 -9.82 9.18 -1.99
CA ARG A 53 -10.29 10.56 -1.73
C ARG A 53 -11.74 10.75 -2.18
N ASP A 54 -12.10 10.22 -3.36
CA ASP A 54 -13.44 10.34 -3.94
C ASP A 54 -14.52 9.69 -3.08
N VAL A 55 -14.18 8.61 -2.36
CA VAL A 55 -15.10 7.95 -1.41
C VAL A 55 -15.04 8.52 0.02
N GLY A 56 -14.33 9.65 0.21
CA GLY A 56 -14.29 10.41 1.45
C GLY A 56 -13.22 9.99 2.45
N TRP A 57 -12.17 9.27 2.04
CA TRP A 57 -11.03 8.98 2.93
C TRP A 57 -10.01 10.12 2.95
N GLN A 58 -9.40 10.33 4.11
CA GLN A 58 -8.25 11.22 4.23
C GLN A 58 -6.97 10.48 3.87
N ILE A 59 -6.35 10.85 2.75
CA ILE A 59 -5.07 10.28 2.32
C ILE A 59 -3.91 11.18 2.80
N VAL A 60 -2.95 10.59 3.49
CA VAL A 60 -1.68 11.23 3.83
C VAL A 60 -0.76 11.19 2.62
N ALA A 61 -0.21 12.34 2.25
CA ALA A 61 0.88 12.38 1.28
C ALA A 61 2.11 11.74 1.92
N THR A 62 2.58 10.65 1.34
CA THR A 62 3.96 10.15 1.48
C THR A 62 4.95 11.08 0.82
#